data_AF-A0A837P072-F1
#
_entry.id   AF-A0A837P072-F1
#
_cell.length_a   1.000
_cell.length_b   1.000
_cell.length_c   1.000
_cell.angle_alpha   90.00
_cell.angle_beta   90.00
_cell.angle_gamma   90.00
#
_symmetry.space_group_name_H-M   'P 1'
#
loop_
_entity.id
_entity.type
_entity.pdbx_description
1 polymer ?
#
loop_
_entity_poly.entity_id
_entity_poly.type
_entity_poly.pdbx_seq_one_letter_code
_entity_poly.pdbx_strand_id
1 'polypeptide(L)' 'MDEIIGWKGLSEEEQTSVMDNLTGVSSTHQCSQCNEPAQCDISAGKETCWCFELEKRDTSDIPKAGVCLCRKCLSELPIQ' A
#
# COMPACT_ATOMS: atom_id res chain seq x y z
N MET A 1 1.72 13.32 2.50
CA MET A 1 2.40 12.14 1.92
C MET A 1 3.55 11.86 2.87
N ASP A 2 3.24 11.13 3.94
CA ASP A 2 4.10 11.08 5.13
C ASP A 2 5.30 10.14 4.95
N GLU A 3 5.41 9.47 3.82
CA GLU A 3 6.51 8.55 3.48
C GLU A 3 7.85 9.24 3.21
N ILE A 4 7.87 10.56 2.97
CA ILE A 4 9.12 11.34 2.89
C ILE A 4 9.46 11.95 4.26
N ILE A 5 8.51 11.93 5.21
CA ILE A 5 8.71 12.36 6.60
C ILE A 5 9.29 11.16 7.37
N GLY A 6 10.61 10.99 7.25
CA GLY A 6 11.31 9.85 7.86
C GLY A 6 12.34 9.21 6.95
N TRP A 7 12.37 9.59 5.66
CA TRP A 7 13.34 9.09 4.68
C TRP A 7 14.79 9.16 5.17
N LYS A 8 15.17 10.26 5.84
CA LYS A 8 16.50 10.44 6.43
C LYS A 8 16.84 9.45 7.56
N GLY A 9 15.83 8.83 8.17
CA GLY A 9 15.99 7.83 9.22
C GLY A 9 16.00 6.39 8.70
N LEU A 10 15.66 6.17 7.43
CA LEU A 10 15.73 4.86 6.78
C LEU A 10 17.14 4.60 6.26
N SER A 11 17.61 3.37 6.44
CA SER A 11 18.82 2.86 5.76
C SER A 11 18.61 2.80 4.23
N GLU A 12 19.71 2.69 3.47
CA GLU A 12 19.64 2.56 2.01
C GLU A 12 18.82 1.33 1.57
N GLU A 13 18.89 0.24 2.32
CA GLU A 13 18.11 -0.98 2.06
C GLU A 13 16.61 -0.74 2.27
N GLU A 14 16.24 -0.07 3.35
CA GLU A 14 14.84 0.28 3.64
C GLU A 14 14.28 1.26 2.61
N GLN A 15 15.07 2.27 2.25
CA GLN A 15 14.71 3.22 1.18
C GLN A 15 14.49 2.51 -0.15
N THR A 16 15.37 1.58 -0.51
CA THR A 16 15.24 0.78 -1.73
C THR A 16 13.97 -0.08 -1.69
N SER A 17 13.72 -0.76 -0.57
CA SER A 17 12.50 -1.56 -0.40
C SER A 17 11.22 -0.72 -0.51
N VAL A 18 11.22 0.49 0.04
CA VAL A 18 10.10 1.43 -0.11
C VAL A 18 9.91 1.80 -1.59
N MET A 19 10.99 2.13 -2.31
CA MET A 19 10.91 2.42 -3.74
C MET A 19 10.40 1.23 -4.55
N ASP A 20 10.85 0.01 -4.26
CA ASP A 20 10.41 -1.20 -4.95
C ASP A 20 8.90 -1.43 -4.76
N ASN A 21 8.38 -1.20 -3.54
CA ASN A 21 6.95 -1.30 -3.26
C ASN A 21 6.14 -0.22 -3.98
N LEU A 22 6.65 1.01 -4.05
CA LEU A 22 5.98 2.14 -4.70
C LEU A 22 6.00 2.05 -6.22
N THR A 23 7.06 1.48 -6.79
CA THR A 23 7.21 1.27 -8.23
C THR A 23 6.59 -0.04 -8.72
N GLY A 24 6.14 -0.89 -7.80
CA GLY A 24 5.49 -2.16 -8.11
C GLY A 24 6.47 -3.28 -8.50
N VAL A 25 7.77 -3.10 -8.22
CA VAL A 25 8.80 -4.14 -8.39
C VAL A 25 8.53 -5.29 -7.42
N SER A 26 8.18 -4.97 -6.18
CA SER A 26 7.65 -5.91 -5.20
C SER A 26 6.13 -5.83 -5.15
N SER A 27 5.50 -7.01 -5.09
CA SER A 27 4.05 -7.12 -5.05
C SER A 27 3.64 -8.44 -4.42
N THR A 28 2.48 -8.44 -3.78
CA THR A 28 1.86 -9.66 -3.23
C THR A 28 0.66 -10.12 -4.05
N HIS A 29 0.01 -9.22 -4.78
CA HIS A 29 -1.18 -9.50 -5.59
C HIS A 29 -1.43 -8.39 -6.61
N GLN A 30 -2.43 -8.58 -7.48
CA GLN A 30 -2.94 -7.54 -8.36
C GLN A 30 -4.09 -6.79 -7.69
N CYS A 31 -4.09 -5.46 -7.81
CA CYS A 31 -5.17 -4.61 -7.33
C CYS A 31 -6.48 -4.95 -8.05
N SER A 32 -7.54 -5.26 -7.31
CA SER A 32 -8.83 -5.65 -7.90
C SER A 32 -9.55 -4.53 -8.66
N GLN A 33 -9.09 -3.28 -8.56
CA GLN A 33 -9.71 -2.12 -9.21
C GLN A 33 -9.00 -1.69 -10.50
N CYS A 34 -7.67 -1.78 -10.56
CA CYS A 34 -6.88 -1.35 -11.72
C CYS A 34 -5.97 -2.43 -12.32
N ASN A 35 -5.90 -3.63 -11.72
CA ASN A 35 -5.02 -4.74 -12.08
C ASN A 35 -3.50 -4.44 -12.00
N GLU A 36 -3.11 -3.28 -11.49
CA GLU A 36 -1.71 -2.95 -11.21
C GLU A 36 -1.19 -3.71 -9.98
N PRO A 37 0.14 -3.86 -9.83
CA PRO A 37 0.74 -4.48 -8.65
C PRO A 37 0.31 -3.81 -7.33
N ALA A 38 0.03 -4.62 -6.31
CA ALA A 38 -0.32 -4.18 -4.97
C ALA A 38 0.52 -4.90 -3.91
N GLN A 39 1.19 -4.11 -3.08
CA GLN A 39 1.95 -4.61 -1.93
C GLN A 39 1.08 -4.64 -0.68
N CYS A 40 1.09 -5.76 0.03
CA CYS A 40 0.51 -5.90 1.36
C CYS A 40 1.55 -6.58 2.26
N ASP A 41 2.09 -5.83 3.22
CA ASP A 41 3.15 -6.35 4.08
C ASP A 41 2.67 -7.47 5.02
N ILE A 42 1.41 -7.46 5.44
CA ILE A 42 0.79 -8.57 6.19
C ILE A 42 0.80 -9.86 5.34
N SER A 43 0.40 -9.76 4.07
CA SER A 43 0.43 -10.91 3.15
C SER A 43 1.85 -11.39 2.86
N ALA A 44 2.84 -10.49 2.98
CA ALA A 44 4.26 -10.82 2.89
C ALA A 44 4.85 -11.37 4.21
N GLY A 45 4.04 -11.55 5.26
CA GLY A 45 4.44 -12.13 6.54
C GLY A 45 4.98 -11.13 7.56
N LYS A 46 4.82 -9.82 7.34
CA LYS A 46 5.16 -8.78 8.32
C LYS A 46 4.00 -8.53 9.29
N GLU A 47 4.26 -7.78 10.37
CA GLU A 47 3.27 -7.47 11.41
C GLU A 47 2.43 -6.22 11.13
N THR A 48 2.92 -5.31 10.28
CA THR A 48 2.27 -4.04 9.93
C THR A 48 2.12 -3.89 8.43
N CYS A 49 1.20 -3.04 7.98
CA CYS A 49 1.03 -2.68 6.57
C CYS A 49 1.00 -1.16 6.40
N TRP A 50 1.56 -0.65 5.31
CA TRP A 50 1.55 0.78 4.97
C TRP A 50 0.15 1.41 5.02
N CYS A 51 -0.91 0.64 4.74
CA CYS A 51 -2.27 1.16 4.73
C CYS A 51 -2.80 1.50 6.13
N PHE A 52 -2.13 1.05 7.20
CA PHE A 52 -2.49 1.39 8.58
C PHE A 52 -2.16 2.84 8.94
N GLU A 53 -1.24 3.45 8.21
CA GLU A 53 -0.86 4.86 8.37
C GLU A 53 -1.78 5.80 7.59
N LEU A 54 -2.68 5.26 6.75
CA LEU A 54 -3.65 6.06 6.04
C LEU A 54 -4.90 6.32 6.88
N GLU A 55 -5.46 7.52 6.71
CA GLU A 55 -6.81 7.81 7.15
C GLU A 55 -7.79 6.79 6.57
N LYS A 56 -8.74 6.37 7.40
CA LYS A 56 -9.70 5.33 7.07
C LYS A 56 -10.54 5.75 5.87
N ARG A 57 -10.54 4.89 4.84
CA ARG A 57 -11.27 5.11 3.60
C ARG A 57 -12.61 4.40 3.60
N ASP A 58 -13.58 5.01 2.96
CA ASP A 58 -14.85 4.35 2.68
C ASP A 58 -14.65 3.30 1.59
N THR A 59 -14.93 2.04 1.95
CA THR A 59 -14.80 0.86 1.09
C THR A 59 -16.13 0.17 0.86
N SER A 60 -17.26 0.80 1.27
CA SER A 60 -18.59 0.20 1.19
C SER A 60 -18.98 -0.22 -0.23
N ASP A 61 -18.56 0.58 -1.21
CA ASP A 61 -18.94 0.43 -2.62
C ASP A 61 -17.96 -0.44 -3.41
N ILE A 62 -16.96 -1.01 -2.74
CA ILE A 62 -15.92 -1.81 -3.38
C ILE A 62 -16.29 -3.29 -3.32
N PRO A 63 -16.23 -4.01 -4.45
CA PRO A 63 -16.42 -5.45 -4.45
C PRO A 63 -15.50 -6.13 -3.43
N LYS A 64 -16.08 -6.97 -2.57
CA LYS A 64 -15.32 -7.74 -1.58
C LYS A 64 -14.50 -8.83 -2.28
N ALA A 65 -13.35 -8.44 -2.82
CA ALA A 65 -12.43 -9.32 -3.53
C ALA A 65 -11.52 -10.14 -2.61
N GLY A 66 -11.51 -9.86 -1.30
CA GLY A 66 -10.67 -10.55 -0.32
C GLY A 66 -9.18 -10.17 -0.39
N VAL A 67 -8.82 -9.18 -1.21
CA VAL A 67 -7.47 -8.64 -1.36
C VAL A 67 -7.48 -7.13 -1.18
N CYS A 68 -6.32 -6.54 -0.85
CA CYS A 68 -6.20 -5.09 -0.69
C CYS A 68 -6.26 -4.37 -2.05
N LEU A 69 -6.50 -3.06 -2.00
CA LEU A 69 -6.28 -2.19 -3.15
C LEU A 69 -4.84 -1.68 -3.15
N CYS A 70 -4.33 -1.31 -4.32
CA CYS A 70 -3.06 -0.59 -4.39
C CYS A 70 -3.19 0.80 -3.75
N ARG A 71 -2.04 1.40 -3.42
CA ARG A 71 -1.96 2.71 -2.76
C ARG A 71 -2.74 3.80 -3.50
N LYS A 72 -2.63 3.84 -4.82
CA LYS A 72 -3.32 4.81 -5.67
C LYS A 72 -4.84 4.68 -5.52
N CYS A 73 -5.37 3.49 -5.81
CA CYS A 73 -6.81 3.23 -5.77
C CYS A 73 -7.39 3.45 -4.36
N LEU A 74 -6.71 3.00 -3.30
CA LEU A 74 -7.17 3.22 -1.93
C LEU A 74 -7.20 4.71 -1.57
N SER A 75 -6.20 5.49 -1.99
CA SER A 75 -6.08 6.92 -1.67
C SER A 75 -7.08 7.80 -2.43
N GLU A 76 -7.62 7.31 -3.55
CA GLU A 76 -8.66 7.98 -4.34
C GLU A 76 -10.07 7.82 -3.73
N LEU A 77 -10.24 6.92 -2.77
CA LEU A 77 -11.54 6.71 -2.12
C LEU A 77 -11.90 7.85 -1.17
N PRO A 78 -13.20 8.12 -0.96
CA PRO A 78 -13.67 9.02 0.08
C PRO A 78 -13.14 8.63 1.46
N ILE A 79 -12.93 9.62 2.31
CA ILE A 79 -12.60 9.39 3.73
C ILE A 79 -13.90 9.13 4.49
N GLN A 80 -13.83 8.27 5.52
CA GLN A 80 -14.95 7.95 6.41
C GLN A 80 -15.07 8.95 7.58
#